data_AF-F2L3N5-F1
#
_entry.id   AF-F2L3N5-F1
#
_cell.length_a   1.000
_cell.length_b   1.000
_cell.length_c   1.000
_cell.angle_alpha   90.00
_cell.angle_beta   90.00
_cell.angle_gamma   90.00
#
_symmetry.space_group_name_H-M   'P 1'
#
loop_
_entity.id
_entity.type
_entity.pdbx_description
1 polymer ?
#
loop_
_entity_poly.entity_id
_entity_poly.type
_entity_poly.pdbx_seq_one_letter_code
_entity_poly.pdbx_strand_id
1 'polypeptide(L)'
;MIVAYAEGPPVAIFAGSWLCSRSPVDGSPIALGEPVGDCEDVERLERLSSIATSVYMLKSRGLKVFYGGADEEGRLAAYAGGADAALDEVKHRFGIPEVPDDSAFVVVEAEDASSLRRALRVAGEVYRRRIDVLLVADLKKALELGRYASGVVLRDVAKLVSFEPSSILPDIGRCAHCGVDFLMYGSRITRCIYCGRALRNVLTQRKPPPRPEILRAIHRKLTSGALPERLVVV
;
A
#
# COMPACT_ATOMS: atom_id res chain seq x y z
N MET A 1 15.91 -16.41 4.85
CA MET A 1 15.62 -16.44 6.29
C MET A 1 14.13 -16.43 6.51
N ILE A 2 13.61 -17.33 7.34
CA ILE A 2 12.19 -17.33 7.70
C ILE A 2 11.91 -16.13 8.61
N VAL A 3 10.91 -15.33 8.26
CA VAL A 3 10.55 -14.10 8.97
C VAL A 3 9.10 -14.08 9.42
N ALA A 4 8.83 -13.40 10.53
CA ALA A 4 7.50 -13.06 11.02
C ALA A 4 7.34 -11.54 11.16
N TYR A 5 6.12 -11.07 10.98
CA TYR A 5 5.78 -9.66 11.13
C TYR A 5 5.83 -9.26 12.62
N ALA A 6 6.75 -8.39 13.00
CA ALA A 6 7.11 -8.15 14.41
C ALA A 6 6.56 -6.84 14.98
N GLU A 7 6.56 -5.76 14.20
CA GLU A 7 6.19 -4.43 14.69
C GLU A 7 5.46 -3.58 13.64
N GLY A 8 4.45 -2.82 14.07
CA GLY A 8 3.74 -1.83 13.27
C GLY A 8 2.22 -1.89 13.53
N PRO A 9 1.35 -1.53 12.56
CA PRO A 9 -0.09 -1.64 12.73
C PRO A 9 -0.57 -3.10 12.90
N PRO A 10 -1.77 -3.34 13.47
CA PRO A 10 -2.28 -4.71 13.64
C PRO A 10 -2.36 -5.54 12.36
N VAL A 11 -2.54 -4.87 11.23
CA VAL A 11 -2.49 -5.44 9.88
C VAL A 11 -1.57 -4.59 9.02
N ALA A 12 -0.54 -5.20 8.46
CA ALA A 12 0.34 -4.61 7.45
C ALA A 12 0.06 -5.21 6.07
N ILE A 13 0.57 -4.57 5.03
CA ILE A 13 0.52 -5.07 3.66
C ILE A 13 1.89 -5.61 3.27
N PHE A 14 1.93 -6.88 2.89
CA PHE A 14 3.12 -7.53 2.38
C PHE A 14 3.51 -6.97 1.01
N ALA A 15 4.77 -6.59 0.85
CA ALA A 15 5.36 -6.23 -0.44
C ALA A 15 6.83 -6.64 -0.49
N GLY A 16 7.28 -7.13 -1.65
CA GLY A 16 8.62 -7.64 -1.87
C GLY A 16 8.68 -9.16 -2.10
N SER A 17 7.63 -9.75 -2.67
CA SER A 17 7.54 -11.19 -2.95
C SER A 17 8.70 -11.75 -3.80
N TRP A 18 9.38 -10.89 -4.58
CA TRP A 18 10.58 -11.26 -5.33
C TRP A 18 11.83 -11.47 -4.46
N LEU A 19 11.85 -10.90 -3.25
CA LEU A 19 12.94 -11.06 -2.27
C LEU A 19 12.84 -12.36 -1.47
N CYS A 20 11.80 -13.16 -1.72
CA CYS A 20 11.50 -14.36 -0.96
C CYS A 20 11.45 -15.59 -1.87
N SER A 21 11.97 -16.71 -1.37
CA SER A 21 11.80 -18.03 -1.98
C SER A 21 10.35 -18.49 -1.83
N ARG A 22 9.74 -18.17 -0.68
CA ARG A 22 8.36 -18.49 -0.31
C ARG A 22 7.73 -17.31 0.44
N SER A 23 6.64 -16.75 -0.08
CA SER A 23 5.86 -15.68 0.56
C SER A 23 4.50 -15.50 -0.13
N PRO A 24 3.52 -14.82 0.50
CA PRO A 24 2.29 -14.40 -0.16
C PRO A 24 2.55 -13.50 -1.39
N VAL A 25 1.52 -13.33 -2.24
CA VAL A 25 1.57 -12.27 -3.26
C VAL A 25 1.66 -10.88 -2.64
N ASP A 26 2.31 -9.96 -3.34
CA ASP A 26 2.30 -8.54 -2.96
C ASP A 26 0.88 -8.00 -2.88
N GLY A 27 0.63 -7.17 -1.86
CA GLY A 27 -0.68 -6.62 -1.55
C GLY A 27 -1.45 -7.43 -0.51
N SER A 28 -1.00 -8.65 -0.17
CA SER A 28 -1.65 -9.50 0.84
C SER A 28 -1.55 -8.86 2.23
N PRO A 29 -2.66 -8.83 3.02
CA PRO A 29 -2.61 -8.37 4.39
C PRO A 29 -1.97 -9.43 5.30
N ILE A 30 -1.10 -9.00 6.20
CA ILE A 30 -0.42 -9.82 7.21
C ILE A 30 -0.70 -9.26 8.61
N ALA A 31 -1.04 -10.13 9.56
CA ALA A 31 -1.34 -9.73 10.93
C ALA A 31 -0.09 -9.72 11.80
N LEU A 32 -0.06 -8.84 12.81
CA LEU A 32 1.06 -8.75 13.74
C LEU A 32 1.33 -10.11 14.41
N GLY A 33 2.59 -10.53 14.39
CA GLY A 33 3.06 -11.84 14.88
C GLY A 33 3.00 -12.96 13.85
N GLU A 34 2.42 -12.75 12.66
CA GLU A 34 2.30 -13.80 11.65
C GLU A 34 3.66 -14.09 10.98
N PRO A 35 4.11 -15.36 10.97
CA PRO A 35 5.16 -15.79 10.06
C PRO A 35 4.75 -15.55 8.61
N VAL A 36 5.63 -14.97 7.80
CA VAL A 36 5.29 -14.48 6.46
C VAL A 36 5.95 -15.30 5.36
N GLY A 37 7.23 -15.59 5.47
CA GLY A 37 7.96 -16.21 4.38
C GLY A 37 9.43 -16.42 4.64
N ASP A 38 10.09 -17.06 3.69
CA ASP A 38 11.55 -17.23 3.66
C ASP A 38 12.15 -16.22 2.68
N CYS A 39 12.77 -15.17 3.24
CA CYS A 39 13.22 -13.98 2.52
C CYS A 39 14.70 -13.70 2.73
N GLU A 40 15.38 -13.18 1.70
CA GLU A 40 16.84 -13.02 1.68
C GLU A 40 17.28 -11.66 2.25
N ASP A 41 16.49 -10.60 2.03
CA ASP A 41 16.83 -9.23 2.41
C ASP A 41 15.68 -8.60 3.22
N VAL A 42 15.82 -8.64 4.55
CA VAL A 42 14.77 -8.20 5.47
C VAL A 42 14.62 -6.69 5.50
N GLU A 43 15.72 -5.93 5.52
CA GLU A 43 15.65 -4.47 5.57
C GLU A 43 14.94 -3.92 4.33
N ARG A 44 15.20 -4.50 3.16
CA ARG A 44 14.50 -4.15 1.93
C ARG A 44 13.03 -4.57 1.98
N LEU A 45 12.71 -5.74 2.52
CA LEU A 45 11.32 -6.19 2.72
C LEU A 45 10.55 -5.25 3.66
N GLU A 46 11.16 -4.82 4.77
CA GLU A 46 10.61 -3.85 5.72
C GLU A 46 10.31 -2.51 5.05
N ARG A 47 11.26 -2.00 4.24
CA ARG A 47 11.07 -0.75 3.47
C ARG A 47 9.86 -0.86 2.54
N LEU A 48 9.81 -1.92 1.72
CA LEU A 48 8.74 -2.12 0.74
C LEU A 48 7.38 -2.32 1.42
N SER A 49 7.32 -3.15 2.46
CA SER A 49 6.10 -3.38 3.22
C SER A 49 5.64 -2.13 3.98
N SER A 50 6.57 -1.29 4.44
CA SER A 50 6.25 0.02 5.04
C SER A 50 5.61 0.98 4.02
N ILE A 51 6.12 1.01 2.78
CA ILE A 51 5.52 1.78 1.68
C ILE A 51 4.11 1.29 1.38
N ALA A 52 3.96 -0.02 1.13
CA ALA A 52 2.66 -0.61 0.81
C ALA A 52 1.63 -0.38 1.93
N THR A 53 2.05 -0.56 3.18
CA THR A 53 1.20 -0.36 4.36
C THR A 53 0.79 1.10 4.53
N SER A 54 1.71 2.05 4.33
CA SER A 54 1.42 3.48 4.41
C SER A 54 0.38 3.91 3.36
N VAL A 55 0.55 3.43 2.12
CA VAL A 55 -0.43 3.67 1.05
C VAL A 55 -1.77 3.07 1.42
N TYR A 56 -1.82 1.81 1.85
CA TYR A 56 -3.05 1.13 2.22
C TYR A 56 -3.81 1.87 3.33
N MET A 57 -3.11 2.33 4.38
CA MET A 57 -3.72 3.11 5.45
C MET A 57 -4.39 4.38 4.93
N LEU A 58 -3.78 5.08 3.98
CA LEU A 58 -4.36 6.28 3.37
C LEU A 58 -5.53 5.93 2.44
N LYS A 59 -5.40 4.87 1.63
CA LYS A 59 -6.46 4.37 0.74
C LYS A 59 -7.70 3.92 1.52
N SER A 60 -7.52 3.27 2.68
CA SER A 60 -8.62 2.85 3.56
C SER A 60 -9.44 4.03 4.10
N ARG A 61 -8.87 5.25 4.10
CA ARG A 61 -9.57 6.51 4.44
C ARG A 61 -10.20 7.21 3.24
N GLY A 62 -10.21 6.56 2.07
CA GLY A 62 -10.77 7.10 0.84
C GLY A 62 -9.89 8.14 0.14
N LEU A 63 -8.62 8.28 0.53
CA LEU A 63 -7.71 9.23 -0.11
C LEU A 63 -7.23 8.73 -1.48
N LYS A 64 -6.95 9.65 -2.40
CA LYS A 64 -6.11 9.37 -3.58
C LYS A 64 -4.65 9.47 -3.17
N VAL A 65 -3.85 8.47 -3.52
CA VAL A 65 -2.45 8.38 -3.11
C VAL A 65 -1.57 8.23 -4.34
N PHE A 66 -0.59 9.09 -4.43
CA PHE A 66 0.45 9.09 -5.45
C PHE A 66 1.78 8.76 -4.79
N TYR A 67 2.60 7.94 -5.43
CA TYR A 67 3.96 7.68 -4.97
C TYR A 67 4.93 8.64 -5.65
N GLY A 68 5.68 9.39 -4.86
CA GLY A 68 6.64 10.39 -5.32
C GLY A 68 8.12 9.97 -5.20
N GLY A 69 8.39 8.73 -4.76
CA GLY A 69 9.74 8.17 -4.74
C GLY A 69 10.21 7.77 -6.14
N ALA A 70 11.53 7.78 -6.34
CA ALA A 70 12.14 7.54 -7.66
C ALA A 70 12.45 6.06 -7.94
N ASP A 71 12.47 5.19 -6.92
CA ASP A 71 12.84 3.79 -7.09
C ASP A 71 11.67 2.94 -7.61
N GLU A 72 11.97 2.06 -8.58
CA GLU A 72 10.99 1.19 -9.23
C GLU A 72 10.34 0.21 -8.24
N GLU A 73 11.10 -0.29 -7.28
CA GLU A 73 10.57 -1.21 -6.28
C GLU A 73 9.60 -0.56 -5.32
N GLY A 74 9.92 0.64 -4.82
CA GLY A 74 9.04 1.45 -4.00
C GLY A 74 7.74 1.78 -4.73
N ARG A 75 7.83 2.01 -6.05
CA ARG A 75 6.65 2.18 -6.91
C ARG A 75 5.78 0.93 -6.95
N LEU A 76 6.38 -0.25 -7.14
CA LEU A 76 5.66 -1.53 -7.11
C LEU A 76 5.04 -1.80 -5.74
N ALA A 77 5.77 -1.53 -4.66
CA ALA A 77 5.25 -1.62 -3.31
C ALA A 77 4.08 -0.65 -3.06
N ALA A 78 4.16 0.59 -3.56
CA ALA A 78 3.07 1.53 -3.48
C ALA A 78 1.83 1.04 -4.26
N TYR A 79 2.01 0.41 -5.42
CA TYR A 79 0.90 -0.22 -6.15
C TYR A 79 0.32 -1.43 -5.42
N ALA A 80 1.15 -2.24 -4.76
CA ALA A 80 0.68 -3.32 -3.90
C ALA A 80 -0.18 -2.78 -2.74
N GLY A 81 0.20 -1.61 -2.19
CA GLY A 81 -0.60 -0.86 -1.21
C GLY A 81 -1.83 -0.15 -1.78
N GLY A 82 -2.02 -0.13 -3.10
CA GLY A 82 -3.19 0.46 -3.75
C GLY A 82 -3.05 1.89 -4.25
N ALA A 83 -1.83 2.38 -4.47
CA ALA A 83 -1.59 3.71 -5.02
C ALA A 83 -2.31 3.89 -6.36
N ASP A 84 -2.79 5.11 -6.62
CA ASP A 84 -3.52 5.44 -7.84
C ASP A 84 -2.57 5.54 -9.03
N ALA A 85 -1.41 6.18 -8.85
CA ALA A 85 -0.33 6.31 -9.81
C ALA A 85 1.00 6.67 -9.13
N ALA A 86 2.10 6.54 -9.85
CA ALA A 86 3.33 7.25 -9.52
C ALA A 86 3.23 8.72 -9.97
N LEU A 87 3.95 9.62 -9.32
CA LEU A 87 3.84 11.06 -9.61
C LEU A 87 4.38 11.41 -11.00
N ASP A 88 5.41 10.71 -11.46
CA ASP A 88 6.01 10.85 -12.80
C ASP A 88 5.09 10.39 -13.94
N GLU A 89 4.07 9.57 -13.64
CA GLU A 89 3.06 9.10 -14.61
C GLU A 89 1.95 10.13 -14.86
N VAL A 90 1.89 11.20 -14.06
CA VAL A 90 0.86 12.24 -14.19
C VAL A 90 1.47 13.59 -14.53
N LYS A 91 0.74 14.37 -15.35
CA LYS A 91 1.14 15.72 -15.69
C LYS A 91 0.92 16.66 -14.50
N HIS A 92 2.01 17.00 -13.82
CA HIS A 92 1.99 17.77 -12.58
C HIS A 92 2.98 18.92 -12.61
N ARG A 93 2.79 19.88 -11.71
CA ARG A 93 3.74 20.94 -11.40
C ARG A 93 3.93 21.08 -9.90
N PHE A 94 5.17 21.32 -9.48
CA PHE A 94 5.47 21.71 -8.10
C PHE A 94 5.22 23.19 -7.90
N GLY A 95 4.51 23.51 -6.82
CA GLY A 95 4.12 24.88 -6.50
C GLY A 95 3.02 25.42 -7.42
N ILE A 96 2.43 26.52 -6.98
CA ILE A 96 1.40 27.21 -7.75
C ILE A 96 2.11 28.32 -8.56
N PRO A 97 2.01 28.31 -9.90
CA PRO A 97 2.63 29.34 -10.72
C PRO A 97 1.89 30.69 -10.60
N GLU A 98 2.52 31.77 -11.06
CA GLU A 98 1.87 33.09 -11.14
C GLU A 98 0.82 33.15 -12.26
N VAL A 99 1.03 32.39 -13.34
CA VAL A 99 0.17 32.30 -14.52
C VAL A 99 -0.22 30.84 -14.75
N PRO A 100 -1.49 30.53 -15.09
CA PRO A 100 -1.93 29.16 -15.27
C PRO A 100 -1.22 28.45 -16.42
N ASP A 101 -0.94 27.17 -16.21
CA ASP A 101 -0.41 26.26 -17.23
C ASP A 101 -1.43 25.15 -17.58
N ASP A 102 -0.95 24.16 -18.32
CA ASP A 102 -1.70 22.99 -18.75
C ASP A 102 -1.51 21.76 -17.84
N SER A 103 -1.01 21.95 -16.61
CA SER A 103 -0.88 20.89 -15.62
C SER A 103 -2.26 20.35 -15.20
N ALA A 104 -2.35 19.04 -14.97
CA ALA A 104 -3.54 18.40 -14.44
C ALA A 104 -3.57 18.44 -12.91
N PHE A 105 -2.38 18.42 -12.30
CA PHE A 105 -2.18 18.45 -10.85
C PHE A 105 -1.21 19.55 -10.44
N VAL A 106 -1.49 20.18 -9.30
CA VAL A 106 -0.53 21.05 -8.62
C VAL A 106 -0.11 20.41 -7.32
N VAL A 107 1.20 20.26 -7.13
CA VAL A 107 1.79 19.59 -5.99
C VAL A 107 2.30 20.63 -5.01
N VAL A 108 1.79 20.59 -3.77
CA VAL A 108 2.08 21.59 -2.74
C VAL A 108 2.57 20.93 -1.46
N GLU A 109 3.38 21.66 -0.71
CA GLU A 109 3.74 21.34 0.67
C GLU A 109 2.95 22.26 1.60
N ALA A 110 2.51 21.71 2.73
CA ALA A 110 1.80 22.45 3.76
C ALA A 110 2.16 21.89 5.14
N GLU A 111 2.31 22.76 6.13
CA GLU A 111 2.60 22.36 7.51
C GLU A 111 1.34 22.10 8.33
N ASP A 112 0.25 22.78 7.97
CA ASP A 112 -1.00 22.75 8.71
C ASP A 112 -2.21 22.97 7.77
N ALA A 113 -3.42 22.85 8.33
CA ALA A 113 -4.65 23.07 7.57
C ALA A 113 -4.77 24.52 7.03
N SER A 114 -4.15 25.50 7.69
CA SER A 114 -4.24 26.92 7.30
C SER A 114 -3.41 27.20 6.04
N SER A 115 -2.17 26.72 6.01
CA SER A 115 -1.26 26.79 4.86
C SER A 115 -1.80 26.00 3.67
N LEU A 116 -2.35 24.80 3.90
CA LEU A 116 -3.01 24.03 2.84
C LEU A 116 -4.22 24.79 2.27
N ARG A 117 -5.08 25.35 3.13
CA ARG A 117 -6.22 26.16 2.69
C ARG A 117 -5.78 27.38 1.87
N ARG A 118 -4.69 28.04 2.26
CA ARG A 118 -4.12 29.16 1.48
C ARG A 118 -3.67 28.67 0.10
N ALA A 119 -2.94 27.56 0.04
CA ALA A 119 -2.50 26.98 -1.23
C ALA A 119 -3.68 26.63 -2.15
N LEU A 120 -4.72 25.97 -1.62
CA LEU A 120 -5.95 25.65 -2.36
C LEU A 120 -6.62 26.91 -2.92
N ARG A 121 -6.69 28.00 -2.14
CA ARG A 121 -7.26 29.28 -2.58
C ARG A 121 -6.44 29.89 -3.72
N VAL A 122 -5.12 29.98 -3.57
CA VAL A 122 -4.24 30.55 -4.58
C VAL A 122 -4.30 29.74 -5.88
N ALA A 123 -4.36 28.40 -5.79
CA ALA A 123 -4.57 27.54 -6.95
C ALA A 123 -5.89 27.84 -7.66
N GLY A 124 -6.99 28.03 -6.90
CA GLY A 124 -8.29 28.42 -7.46
C GLY A 124 -8.26 29.79 -8.15
N GLU A 125 -7.56 30.76 -7.58
CA GLU A 125 -7.42 32.13 -8.12
C GLU A 125 -6.61 32.19 -9.42
N VAL A 126 -5.51 31.41 -9.49
CA VAL A 126 -4.61 31.35 -10.66
C VAL A 126 -5.25 30.57 -11.80
N TYR A 127 -5.72 29.34 -11.52
CA TYR A 127 -6.19 28.46 -12.59
C TYR A 127 -7.58 28.83 -13.10
N ARG A 128 -8.46 29.37 -12.23
CA ARG A 128 -9.86 29.72 -12.55
C ARG A 128 -10.64 28.60 -13.28
N ARG A 129 -10.18 27.37 -13.11
CA ARG A 129 -10.73 26.11 -13.62
C ARG A 129 -10.54 25.05 -12.55
N ARG A 130 -11.17 23.89 -12.73
CA ARG A 130 -10.90 22.73 -11.87
C ARG A 130 -9.44 22.30 -12.05
N ILE A 131 -8.71 22.31 -10.95
CA ILE A 131 -7.34 21.80 -10.82
C ILE A 131 -7.29 20.93 -9.56
N ASP A 132 -6.72 19.74 -9.67
CA ASP A 132 -6.55 18.87 -8.50
C ASP A 132 -5.26 19.25 -7.78
N VAL A 133 -5.33 19.44 -6.47
CA VAL A 133 -4.19 19.81 -5.63
C VAL A 133 -3.74 18.60 -4.84
N LEU A 134 -2.48 18.21 -5.02
CA LEU A 134 -1.85 17.09 -4.33
C LEU A 134 -0.96 17.60 -3.20
N LEU A 135 -1.17 17.08 -1.99
CA LEU A 135 -0.35 17.41 -0.83
C LEU A 135 0.85 16.47 -0.72
N VAL A 136 2.07 17.00 -0.79
CA VAL A 136 3.26 16.25 -0.37
C VAL A 136 3.26 16.16 1.15
N ALA A 137 3.30 14.94 1.67
CA ALA A 137 3.27 14.69 3.10
C ALA A 137 3.89 13.34 3.45
N ASP A 138 4.41 13.22 4.68
CA ASP A 138 4.63 11.92 5.30
C ASP A 138 3.29 11.27 5.70
N LEU A 139 3.33 10.02 6.19
CA LEU A 139 2.12 9.31 6.58
C LEU A 139 1.30 10.07 7.64
N LYS A 140 1.94 10.62 8.67
CA LYS A 140 1.24 11.29 9.78
C LYS A 140 0.48 12.51 9.28
N LYS A 141 1.15 13.37 8.52
CA LYS A 141 0.60 14.60 7.96
C LYS A 141 -0.44 14.28 6.87
N ALA A 142 -0.24 13.23 6.07
CA ALA A 142 -1.23 12.77 5.10
C ALA A 142 -2.52 12.27 5.78
N LEU A 143 -2.41 11.58 6.92
CA LEU A 143 -3.56 11.13 7.71
C LEU A 143 -4.34 12.29 8.34
N GLU A 144 -3.67 13.40 8.66
CA GLU A 144 -4.27 14.60 9.26
C GLU A 144 -4.90 15.53 8.22
N LEU A 145 -4.16 15.85 7.16
CA LEU A 145 -4.50 16.90 6.20
C LEU A 145 -5.02 16.37 4.85
N GLY A 146 -4.77 15.11 4.53
CA GLY A 146 -5.03 14.55 3.20
C GLY A 146 -6.49 14.68 2.75
N ARG A 147 -7.45 14.68 3.70
CA ARG A 147 -8.89 14.84 3.40
C ARG A 147 -9.27 16.19 2.81
N TYR A 148 -8.41 17.21 2.94
CA TYR A 148 -8.66 18.55 2.41
C TYR A 148 -8.03 18.76 1.03
N ALA A 149 -7.15 17.85 0.59
CA ALA A 149 -6.52 17.87 -0.72
C ALA A 149 -7.25 16.93 -1.69
N SER A 150 -6.98 17.06 -2.99
CA SER A 150 -7.51 16.15 -4.01
C SER A 150 -6.80 14.78 -3.97
N GLY A 151 -5.60 14.74 -3.40
CA GLY A 151 -4.82 13.54 -3.14
C GLY A 151 -3.55 13.87 -2.37
N VAL A 152 -2.78 12.84 -2.03
CA VAL A 152 -1.51 12.96 -1.31
C VAL A 152 -0.37 12.34 -2.10
N VAL A 153 0.82 12.93 -2.01
CA VAL A 153 2.07 12.41 -2.58
C VAL A 153 2.95 11.94 -1.42
N LEU A 154 3.22 10.64 -1.37
CA LEU A 154 4.20 10.06 -0.43
C LEU A 154 5.58 10.02 -1.10
N ARG A 155 6.55 10.77 -0.57
CA ARG A 155 7.95 10.77 -1.07
C ARG A 155 8.88 9.93 -0.21
N ASP A 156 8.87 10.19 1.08
CA ASP A 156 9.72 9.51 2.06
C ASP A 156 8.84 8.77 3.05
N VAL A 157 8.81 7.45 2.92
CA VAL A 157 8.06 6.59 3.84
C VAL A 157 9.01 6.11 4.94
N ALA A 158 8.77 6.57 6.16
CA ALA A 158 9.48 6.07 7.33
C ALA A 158 9.22 4.58 7.55
N LYS A 159 10.17 3.88 8.19
CA LYS A 159 9.98 2.49 8.60
C LYS A 159 8.77 2.41 9.55
N LEU A 160 7.79 1.60 9.14
CA LEU A 160 6.53 1.36 9.86
C LEU A 160 6.35 -0.12 10.18
N VAL A 161 6.91 -0.98 9.33
CA VAL A 161 6.81 -2.44 9.39
C VAL A 161 8.20 -3.00 9.68
N SER A 162 8.30 -3.82 10.73
CA SER A 162 9.50 -4.59 11.05
C SER A 162 9.24 -6.09 10.96
N PHE A 163 10.26 -6.86 10.58
CA PHE A 163 10.22 -8.32 10.59
C PHE A 163 11.31 -8.89 11.49
N GLU A 164 11.02 -10.02 12.14
CA GLU A 164 11.97 -10.74 12.97
C GLU A 164 12.16 -12.18 12.49
N PRO A 165 13.28 -12.84 12.82
CA PRO A 165 13.47 -14.25 12.52
C PRO A 165 12.38 -15.11 13.15
N SER A 166 11.88 -16.09 12.40
CA SER A 166 10.91 -17.08 12.88
C SER A 166 11.38 -18.49 12.60
N SER A 167 10.97 -19.45 13.43
CA SER A 167 11.24 -20.88 13.23
C SER A 167 10.17 -21.58 12.40
N ILE A 168 9.05 -20.90 12.10
CA ILE A 168 7.87 -21.48 11.45
C ILE A 168 7.72 -20.88 10.06
N LEU A 169 7.76 -21.72 9.02
CA LEU A 169 7.42 -21.32 7.66
C LEU A 169 6.02 -21.85 7.32
N PRO A 170 4.98 -21.01 7.23
CA PRO A 170 3.63 -21.46 6.95
C PRO A 170 3.51 -21.93 5.51
N ASP A 171 2.50 -22.78 5.28
CA ASP A 171 2.08 -23.04 3.92
C ASP A 171 1.37 -21.82 3.34
N ILE A 172 1.37 -21.65 2.01
CA ILE A 172 0.69 -20.51 1.38
C ILE A 172 -0.46 -21.06 0.57
N GLY A 173 -1.67 -20.84 1.05
CA GLY A 173 -2.89 -21.17 0.34
C GLY A 173 -3.32 -20.03 -0.57
N ARG A 174 -4.02 -20.35 -1.66
CA ARG A 174 -4.74 -19.37 -2.49
C ARG A 174 -6.21 -19.72 -2.50
N CYS A 175 -7.08 -18.76 -2.21
CA CYS A 175 -8.50 -19.01 -2.36
C CYS A 175 -8.86 -18.97 -3.85
N ALA A 176 -9.39 -20.06 -4.41
CA ALA A 176 -9.82 -20.09 -5.81
C ALA A 176 -10.94 -19.07 -6.14
N HIS A 177 -11.71 -18.64 -5.14
CA HIS A 177 -12.78 -17.66 -5.32
C HIS A 177 -12.27 -16.22 -5.24
N CYS A 178 -11.78 -15.80 -4.07
CA CYS A 178 -11.30 -14.43 -3.90
C CYS A 178 -9.86 -14.22 -4.40
N GLY A 179 -9.15 -15.26 -4.85
CA GLY A 179 -7.80 -15.17 -5.41
C GLY A 179 -6.73 -14.68 -4.44
N VAL A 180 -7.06 -14.57 -3.15
CA VAL A 180 -6.18 -14.05 -2.11
C VAL A 180 -5.25 -15.16 -1.63
N ASP A 181 -3.97 -14.83 -1.52
CA ASP A 181 -3.01 -15.68 -0.83
C ASP A 181 -3.12 -15.44 0.67
N PHE A 182 -3.16 -16.52 1.43
CA PHE A 182 -3.20 -16.47 2.88
C PHE A 182 -2.24 -17.49 3.44
N LEU A 183 -1.73 -17.17 4.61
CA LEU A 183 -0.81 -18.01 5.35
C LEU A 183 -1.63 -19.15 5.99
N MET A 184 -1.16 -20.37 5.80
CA MET A 184 -1.75 -21.60 6.30
C MET A 184 -0.89 -22.16 7.43
N TYR A 185 -1.45 -22.14 8.63
CA TYR A 185 -0.86 -22.73 9.82
C TYR A 185 -1.38 -24.16 9.98
N GLY A 186 -0.69 -25.11 9.34
CA GLY A 186 -1.06 -26.52 9.34
C GLY A 186 -2.22 -26.90 8.40
N SER A 187 -2.56 -28.18 8.37
CA SER A 187 -3.48 -28.79 7.38
C SER A 187 -4.97 -28.54 7.63
N ARG A 188 -5.34 -27.70 8.62
CA ARG A 188 -6.72 -27.58 9.12
C ARG A 188 -7.53 -26.43 8.54
N ILE A 189 -6.93 -25.52 7.76
CA ILE A 189 -7.69 -24.42 7.15
C ILE A 189 -8.46 -24.97 5.93
N THR A 190 -9.78 -25.09 6.08
CA THR A 190 -10.69 -25.55 5.00
C THR A 190 -11.45 -24.40 4.34
N ARG A 191 -11.43 -23.19 4.93
CA ARG A 191 -12.13 -21.99 4.44
C ARG A 191 -11.17 -20.80 4.40
N CYS A 192 -11.31 -19.95 3.39
CA CYS A 192 -10.54 -18.72 3.26
C CYS A 192 -10.89 -17.74 4.38
N ILE A 193 -9.89 -17.24 5.10
CA ILE A 193 -10.07 -16.28 6.20
C ILE A 193 -10.63 -14.92 5.75
N TYR A 194 -10.53 -14.59 4.45
CA TYR A 194 -10.99 -13.31 3.91
C TYR A 194 -12.40 -13.34 3.30
N CYS A 195 -12.78 -14.43 2.61
CA CYS A 195 -14.11 -14.53 1.97
C CYS A 195 -15.01 -15.63 2.53
N GLY A 196 -14.52 -16.41 3.50
CA GLY A 196 -15.25 -17.49 4.14
C GLY A 196 -15.58 -18.69 3.24
N ARG A 197 -15.12 -18.75 1.98
CA ARG A 197 -15.42 -19.86 1.06
C ARG A 197 -14.43 -21.02 1.19
N ALA A 198 -14.86 -22.23 0.81
CA ALA A 198 -14.03 -23.42 0.86
C ALA A 198 -12.75 -23.28 0.03
N LEU A 199 -11.64 -23.74 0.59
CA LEU A 199 -10.35 -23.76 -0.08
C LEU A 199 -10.29 -25.00 -0.99
N ARG A 200 -9.99 -24.76 -2.27
CA ARG A 200 -9.79 -25.81 -3.26
C ARG A 200 -8.38 -25.63 -3.82
N ASN A 201 -7.49 -26.54 -3.46
CA ASN A 201 -6.08 -26.63 -3.87
C ASN A 201 -5.16 -25.51 -3.36
N VAL A 202 -3.97 -25.91 -2.93
CA VAL A 202 -2.85 -25.04 -2.52
C VAL A 202 -2.06 -24.69 -3.77
N LEU A 203 -2.06 -23.41 -4.18
CA LEU A 203 -1.22 -22.92 -5.29
C LEU A 203 -0.05 -22.14 -4.70
N THR A 204 1.03 -22.85 -4.37
CA THR A 204 2.19 -22.31 -3.64
C THR A 204 3.22 -21.54 -4.48
N GLN A 205 2.97 -21.20 -5.75
CA GLN A 205 4.11 -20.79 -6.61
C GLN A 205 3.91 -19.60 -7.56
N ARG A 206 2.72 -18.99 -7.66
CA ARG A 206 2.57 -17.86 -8.59
C ARG A 206 2.73 -16.52 -7.89
N LYS A 207 3.99 -16.08 -7.84
CA LYS A 207 4.35 -14.66 -7.71
C LYS A 207 3.55 -13.87 -8.75
N PRO A 208 2.80 -12.82 -8.38
CA PRO A 208 2.11 -12.02 -9.36
C PRO A 208 3.17 -11.33 -10.23
N PRO A 209 2.93 -11.10 -11.53
CA PRO A 209 3.83 -10.29 -12.31
C PRO A 209 3.94 -8.89 -11.66
N PRO A 210 5.14 -8.29 -11.58
CA PRO A 210 5.36 -6.97 -10.98
C PRO A 210 4.83 -5.86 -11.90
N ARG A 211 3.52 -5.89 -12.19
CA ARG A 211 2.86 -4.95 -13.07
C ARG A 211 1.89 -4.09 -12.28
N PRO A 212 1.95 -2.75 -12.39
CA PRO A 212 1.08 -1.83 -11.67
C PRO A 212 -0.42 -2.14 -11.80
N GLU A 213 -0.88 -2.56 -12.98
CA GLU A 213 -2.30 -2.86 -13.23
C GLU A 213 -2.75 -4.08 -12.43
N ILE A 214 -1.88 -5.09 -12.34
CA ILE A 214 -2.14 -6.33 -11.63
C ILE A 214 -2.17 -6.07 -10.12
N LEU A 215 -1.16 -5.35 -9.60
CA LEU A 215 -1.07 -5.02 -8.18
C LEU A 215 -2.25 -4.16 -7.71
N ARG A 216 -2.64 -3.14 -8.49
CA ARG A 216 -3.85 -2.34 -8.21
C ARG A 216 -5.12 -3.19 -8.26
N ALA A 217 -5.23 -4.13 -9.19
CA ALA A 217 -6.35 -5.05 -9.26
C ALA A 217 -6.42 -5.98 -8.04
N ILE A 218 -5.27 -6.49 -7.58
CA ILE A 218 -5.15 -7.29 -6.35
C ILE A 218 -5.60 -6.47 -5.15
N HIS A 219 -5.05 -5.25 -4.96
CA HIS A 219 -5.46 -4.36 -3.87
C HIS A 219 -6.96 -4.08 -3.87
N ARG A 220 -7.56 -3.70 -5.01
CA ARG A 220 -9.01 -3.45 -5.12
C ARG A 220 -9.82 -4.68 -4.73
N LYS A 221 -9.37 -5.87 -5.12
CA LYS A 221 -10.03 -7.13 -4.78
C LYS A 221 -9.97 -7.41 -3.27
N LEU A 222 -8.84 -7.09 -2.63
CA LEU A 222 -8.62 -7.28 -1.20
C LEU A 222 -9.39 -6.28 -0.33
N THR A 223 -9.54 -5.04 -0.81
CA THR A 223 -10.25 -3.98 -0.09
C THR A 223 -11.76 -3.96 -0.33
N SER A 224 -12.23 -4.52 -1.45
CA SER A 224 -13.68 -4.65 -1.73
C SER A 224 -14.34 -5.79 -0.97
N GLY A 225 -13.57 -6.76 -0.46
CA GLY A 225 -14.00 -7.61 0.65
C GLY A 225 -13.76 -6.83 1.93
N ALA A 226 -14.80 -6.59 2.73
CA ALA A 226 -14.62 -6.04 4.07
C ALA A 226 -13.66 -6.98 4.83
N LEU A 227 -12.39 -6.58 4.97
CA LEU A 227 -11.47 -7.28 5.84
C LEU A 227 -12.15 -7.34 7.21
N PRO A 228 -12.28 -8.51 7.82
CA PRO A 228 -12.94 -8.60 9.11
C PRO A 228 -12.19 -7.69 10.09
N GLU A 229 -12.92 -6.86 10.84
CA GLU A 229 -12.36 -6.00 11.90
C GLU A 229 -11.56 -6.81 12.94
N ARG A 230 -11.69 -8.14 12.91
CA ARG A 230 -10.88 -9.10 13.65
C ARG A 230 -10.46 -10.25 12.75
N LEU A 231 -9.15 -10.39 12.52
CA LEU A 231 -8.57 -11.66 12.10
C LEU A 231 -8.64 -12.61 13.30
N VAL A 232 -9.53 -13.60 13.24
CA VAL A 232 -9.54 -14.69 14.22
C VAL A 232 -8.60 -15.76 13.71
N VAL A 233 -7.39 -15.79 14.26
CA VAL A 233 -6.50 -16.95 14.14
C VAL A 233 -7.10 -18.03 15.05
N VAL A 234 -7.58 -19.13 14.46
CA VAL A 234 -8.10 -20.31 15.19
C VAL A 234 -7.02 -21.37 15.29
#